data_AF-A0A8I3WDV5-F1
#
_entry.id   AF-A0A8I3WDV5-F1
#
_cell.length_a   1.000
_cell.length_b   1.000
_cell.length_c   1.000
_cell.angle_alpha   90.00
_cell.angle_beta   90.00
_cell.angle_gamma   90.00
#
_symmetry.space_group_name_H-M   'P 1'
#
loop_
_entity.id
_entity.type
_entity.pdbx_description
1 polymer ?
#
loop_
_entity_poly.entity_id
_entity_poly.type
_entity_poly.pdbx_seq_one_letter_code
_entity_poly.pdbx_strand_id
1 'polypeptide(L)'
;MEGQQGQESPATLALAQAHFNKGDYAEAEALYSAYIRQCACVSSSRVSPGSKCSPEDLATAYNNRGQIKYFRVDFYEAMDDYTSAIEVQPKFEVPYYNRGLILYRLGYFDDALEDFKKPTFSAIEDILLYNHTTIVIPNKLWCLTVLHLRPDLVPVIPSSKHRGFLP
;
A
#
# COMPACT_ATOMS: atom_id res chain seq x y z
N MET A 1 -43.79 -0.18 6.84
CA MET A 1 -42.58 0.47 6.26
C MET A 1 -41.40 -0.34 6.75
N GLU A 2 -41.06 -1.38 6.00
CA GLU A 2 -40.01 -2.34 6.33
C GLU A 2 -38.66 -1.74 5.96
N GLY A 3 -37.89 -1.32 6.96
CA GLY A 3 -36.53 -0.83 6.78
C GLY A 3 -35.56 -2.01 6.74
N GLN A 4 -34.99 -2.26 5.57
CA GLN A 4 -34.02 -3.31 5.28
C GLN A 4 -32.69 -3.09 6.04
N GLN A 5 -32.66 -3.36 7.34
CA GLN A 5 -31.41 -3.37 8.13
C GLN A 5 -30.95 -4.82 8.29
N GLY A 6 -30.08 -5.28 7.39
CA GLY A 6 -29.55 -6.65 7.53
C GLY A 6 -28.51 -7.13 6.53
N GLN A 7 -28.17 -6.37 5.48
CA GLN A 7 -27.22 -6.82 4.44
C GLN A 7 -26.18 -5.77 4.02
N GLU A 8 -25.89 -4.77 4.85
CA GLU A 8 -25.16 -3.59 4.38
C GLU A 8 -23.63 -3.74 4.36
N SER A 9 -22.97 -4.50 5.25
CA SER A 9 -21.50 -4.39 5.37
C SER A 9 -20.69 -4.72 4.11
N PRO A 10 -20.97 -5.81 3.35
CA PRO A 10 -20.26 -6.09 2.09
C PRO A 10 -20.67 -5.11 0.98
N ALA A 11 -21.93 -4.67 1.00
CA ALA A 11 -22.48 -3.71 0.05
C ALA A 11 -21.89 -2.32 0.24
N THR A 12 -21.64 -1.90 1.48
CA THR A 12 -21.00 -0.62 1.83
C THR A 12 -19.55 -0.58 1.34
N LEU A 13 -18.80 -1.68 1.50
CA LEU A 13 -17.43 -1.75 1.01
C LEU A 13 -17.37 -1.76 -0.52
N ALA A 14 -18.24 -2.53 -1.18
CA ALA A 14 -18.34 -2.56 -2.64
C ALA A 14 -18.71 -1.18 -3.21
N LEU A 15 -19.62 -0.47 -2.56
CA LEU A 15 -19.99 0.90 -2.93
C LEU A 15 -18.83 1.88 -2.74
N ALA A 16 -18.10 1.79 -1.62
CA ALA A 16 -16.89 2.58 -1.39
C ALA A 16 -15.86 2.37 -2.51
N GLN A 17 -15.64 1.11 -2.90
CA GLN A 17 -14.73 0.75 -3.99
C GLN A 17 -15.19 1.31 -5.34
N ALA A 18 -16.50 1.31 -5.61
CA ALA A 18 -17.05 1.86 -6.84
C ALA A 18 -16.76 3.37 -6.96
N HIS A 19 -16.98 4.13 -5.88
CA HIS A 19 -16.63 5.55 -5.83
C HIS A 19 -15.12 5.78 -5.95
N PHE A 20 -14.31 4.96 -5.27
CA PHE A 20 -12.85 5.03 -5.36
C PHE A 20 -12.37 4.86 -6.81
N ASN A 21 -12.87 3.84 -7.52
CA ASN A 21 -12.51 3.56 -8.91
C ASN A 21 -12.97 4.65 -9.87
N LYS A 22 -14.04 5.36 -9.52
CA LYS A 22 -14.58 6.49 -10.29
C LYS A 22 -13.82 7.81 -10.03
N GLY A 23 -13.02 7.88 -8.96
CA GLY A 23 -12.32 9.09 -8.52
C GLY A 23 -13.15 9.98 -7.58
N ASP A 24 -14.32 9.53 -7.14
CA ASP A 24 -15.18 10.22 -6.17
C ASP A 24 -14.62 10.01 -4.75
N TYR A 25 -13.44 10.57 -4.47
CA TYR A 25 -12.67 10.24 -3.28
C TYR A 25 -13.31 10.70 -1.96
N ALA A 26 -14.11 11.78 -1.99
CA ALA A 26 -14.78 12.28 -0.78
C ALA A 26 -15.87 11.31 -0.32
N GLU A 27 -16.71 10.84 -1.25
CA GLU A 27 -17.73 9.84 -1.00
C GLU A 27 -17.11 8.50 -0.60
N ALA A 28 -16.06 8.07 -1.31
CA ALA A 28 -15.34 6.84 -0.99
C ALA A 28 -14.77 6.87 0.44
N GLU A 29 -14.13 7.96 0.84
CA GLU A 29 -13.58 8.12 2.20
C GLU A 29 -14.66 8.06 3.28
N ALA A 30 -15.80 8.72 3.05
CA ALA A 30 -16.92 8.70 3.97
C ALA A 30 -17.46 7.28 4.16
N LEU A 31 -17.57 6.52 3.06
CA LEU A 31 -18.03 5.12 3.06
C LEU A 31 -17.01 4.19 3.74
N TYR A 32 -15.72 4.32 3.45
CA TYR A 32 -14.68 3.55 4.16
C TYR A 32 -14.69 3.86 5.67
N SER A 33 -14.84 5.13 6.05
CA SER A 33 -14.94 5.53 7.45
C SER A 33 -16.21 5.03 8.14
N ALA A 34 -17.33 4.92 7.42
CA ALA A 34 -18.54 4.29 7.93
C ALA A 34 -18.34 2.79 8.14
N TYR A 35 -17.75 2.10 7.17
CA TYR A 35 -17.43 0.67 7.24
C TYR A 35 -16.51 0.35 8.42
N ILE A 36 -15.40 1.07 8.57
CA ILE A 36 -14.44 0.89 9.67
C ILE A 36 -15.12 1.08 11.03
N ARG A 37 -15.95 2.12 11.19
CA ARG A 37 -16.70 2.36 12.43
C ARG A 37 -17.68 1.22 12.73
N GLN A 38 -18.39 0.73 11.72
CA GLN A 38 -19.30 -0.40 11.88
C GLN A 38 -18.56 -1.65 12.37
N CYS A 39 -17.40 -1.95 11.79
CA CYS A 39 -16.56 -3.08 12.20
C CYS A 39 -16.02 -2.92 13.64
N ALA A 40 -15.66 -1.69 14.06
CA ALA A 40 -15.19 -1.42 15.41
C ALA A 40 -16.30 -1.62 16.47
N CYS A 41 -17.53 -1.18 16.18
CA CYS A 41 -18.66 -1.26 17.12
C CYS A 41 -19.10 -2.70 17.46
N VAL A 42 -18.86 -3.67 16.58
CA VAL A 42 -19.23 -5.10 16.80
C VAL A 42 -18.45 -5.72 17.96
N SER A 43 -17.24 -5.22 18.25
CA SER A 43 -16.45 -5.70 19.39
C SER A 43 -17.07 -5.37 20.77
N SER A 44 -18.04 -4.44 20.82
CA SER A 44 -18.60 -3.90 22.06
C SER A 44 -20.04 -4.36 22.37
N SER A 45 -20.79 -4.86 21.38
CA SER A 45 -22.22 -5.21 21.54
C SER A 45 -22.50 -6.71 21.47
N ARG A 46 -23.22 -7.28 22.47
CA ARG A 46 -23.74 -8.67 22.50
C ARG A 46 -24.93 -8.88 21.55
N VAL A 47 -24.82 -8.46 20.30
CA VAL A 47 -25.84 -8.69 19.26
C VAL A 47 -25.29 -9.69 18.24
N SER A 48 -26.15 -10.62 17.84
CA SER A 48 -25.86 -11.78 16.98
C SER A 48 -25.01 -11.49 15.74
N PRO A 49 -24.19 -12.47 15.30
CA PRO A 49 -23.14 -12.32 14.29
C PRO A 49 -23.74 -12.20 12.87
N GLY A 50 -24.17 -10.98 12.50
CA GLY A 50 -24.67 -10.68 11.15
C GLY A 50 -23.72 -9.85 10.29
N SER A 51 -22.82 -9.07 10.90
CA SER A 51 -21.86 -8.21 10.18
C SER A 51 -20.47 -8.82 10.24
N LYS A 52 -20.18 -9.70 9.28
CA LYS A 52 -18.88 -10.35 9.13
C LYS A 52 -17.91 -9.37 8.47
N CYS A 53 -17.36 -8.42 9.22
CA CYS A 53 -16.17 -7.72 8.77
C CYS A 53 -15.03 -8.73 8.75
N SER A 54 -14.63 -9.16 7.55
CA SER A 54 -13.44 -10.01 7.44
C SER A 54 -12.20 -9.14 7.75
N PRO A 55 -11.16 -9.70 8.38
CA PRO A 55 -9.90 -8.98 8.56
C PRO A 55 -9.33 -8.46 7.24
N GLU A 56 -9.51 -9.21 6.14
CA GLU A 56 -9.06 -8.86 4.80
C GLU A 56 -9.79 -7.61 4.26
N ASP A 57 -11.11 -7.55 4.41
CA ASP A 57 -11.93 -6.40 4.01
C ASP A 57 -11.63 -5.17 4.86
N LEU A 58 -11.44 -5.35 6.17
CA LEU A 58 -11.10 -4.28 7.09
C LEU A 58 -9.72 -3.68 6.78
N ALA A 59 -8.72 -4.53 6.53
CA ALA A 59 -7.40 -4.08 6.11
C ALA A 59 -7.45 -3.35 4.75
N THR A 60 -8.27 -3.83 3.81
CA THR A 60 -8.50 -3.17 2.51
C THR A 60 -9.14 -1.79 2.67
N ALA A 61 -10.14 -1.66 3.55
CA ALA A 61 -10.80 -0.39 3.83
C ALA A 61 -9.82 0.65 4.42
N TYR A 62 -8.98 0.23 5.38
CA TYR A 62 -7.92 1.08 5.91
C TYR A 62 -6.93 1.51 4.82
N ASN A 63 -6.44 0.56 4.01
CA ASN A 63 -5.51 0.87 2.92
C ASN A 63 -6.08 1.90 1.93
N ASN A 64 -7.32 1.71 1.49
CA ASN A 64 -7.92 2.57 0.47
C ASN A 64 -8.27 3.94 1.03
N ARG A 65 -8.70 4.03 2.30
CA ARG A 65 -8.85 5.33 3.00
C ARG A 65 -7.51 6.06 3.12
N GLY A 66 -6.45 5.35 3.51
CA GLY A 66 -5.09 5.88 3.55
C GLY A 66 -4.62 6.39 2.19
N GLN A 67 -4.96 5.68 1.11
CA GLN A 67 -4.63 6.11 -0.26
C GLN A 67 -5.35 7.40 -0.67
N ILE A 68 -6.61 7.56 -0.28
CA ILE A 68 -7.34 8.83 -0.49
C ILE A 68 -6.64 9.97 0.23
N LYS A 69 -6.28 9.78 1.51
CA LYS A 69 -5.54 10.76 2.31
C LYS A 69 -4.17 11.09 1.72
N TYR A 70 -3.47 10.10 1.19
CA TYR A 70 -2.22 10.30 0.47
C TYR A 70 -2.40 11.19 -0.77
N PHE A 71 -3.48 11.01 -1.55
CA PHE A 71 -3.75 11.85 -2.72
C PHE A 71 -4.02 13.32 -2.38
N ARG A 72 -4.53 13.59 -1.17
CA ARG A 72 -4.68 14.96 -0.63
C ARG A 72 -3.48 15.43 0.20
N VAL A 73 -2.37 14.68 0.23
CA VAL A 73 -1.11 15.03 0.90
C VAL A 73 -1.23 15.03 2.44
N ASP A 74 -2.25 14.38 2.99
CA ASP A 74 -2.42 14.19 4.44
C ASP A 74 -1.59 13.00 4.92
N PHE A 75 -0.26 13.16 4.84
CA PHE A 75 0.69 12.06 5.01
C PHE A 75 0.61 11.36 6.36
N TYR A 76 0.49 12.10 7.47
CA TYR A 76 0.41 11.48 8.80
C TYR A 76 -0.87 10.65 8.96
N GLU A 77 -2.02 11.19 8.56
CA GLU A 77 -3.28 10.46 8.64
C GLU A 77 -3.33 9.25 7.70
N ALA A 78 -2.67 9.33 6.54
CA ALA A 78 -2.51 8.21 5.63
C ALA A 78 -1.62 7.10 6.26
N MET A 79 -0.53 7.49 6.93
CA MET A 79 0.33 6.55 7.65
C MET A 79 -0.39 5.86 8.82
N ASP A 80 -1.27 6.55 9.53
CA ASP A 80 -2.11 5.95 10.59
C ASP A 80 -3.02 4.86 10.02
N ASP A 81 -3.63 5.13 8.85
CA ASP A 81 -4.47 4.18 8.14
C ASP A 81 -3.67 2.97 7.63
N TYR A 82 -2.49 3.19 7.04
CA TYR A 82 -1.63 2.09 6.62
C TYR A 82 -1.14 1.26 7.81
N THR A 83 -0.83 1.90 8.94
CA THR A 83 -0.44 1.20 10.17
C THR A 83 -1.59 0.34 10.68
N SER A 84 -2.81 0.87 10.70
CA SER A 84 -4.01 0.11 11.07
C SER A 84 -4.24 -1.09 10.13
N ALA A 85 -4.04 -0.92 8.82
CA ALA A 85 -4.14 -2.02 7.86
C ALA A 85 -3.10 -3.13 8.12
N ILE A 86 -1.86 -2.74 8.46
CA ILE A 86 -0.77 -3.65 8.82
C ILE A 86 -1.09 -4.42 10.09
N GLU A 87 -1.65 -3.77 11.11
CA GLU A 87 -2.04 -4.41 12.37
C GLU A 87 -3.14 -5.45 12.17
N VAL A 88 -4.13 -5.14 11.32
CA VAL A 88 -5.24 -6.07 11.01
C VAL A 88 -4.75 -7.25 10.18
N GLN A 89 -3.97 -6.99 9.13
CA GLN A 89 -3.46 -8.01 8.21
C GLN A 89 -1.95 -7.81 7.99
N PRO A 90 -1.09 -8.37 8.86
CA PRO A 90 0.37 -8.18 8.77
C PRO A 90 1.02 -8.69 7.48
N LYS A 91 0.29 -9.54 6.74
CA LYS A 91 0.67 -10.10 5.44
C LYS A 91 0.17 -9.28 4.24
N PHE A 92 -0.51 -8.16 4.48
CA PHE A 92 -0.99 -7.28 3.42
C PHE A 92 0.13 -6.31 3.02
N GLU A 93 0.73 -6.54 1.86
CA GLU A 93 1.94 -5.84 1.39
C GLU A 93 1.69 -4.39 1.01
N VAL A 94 0.51 -4.10 0.46
CA VAL A 94 0.20 -2.80 -0.14
C VAL A 94 0.31 -1.64 0.88
N PRO A 95 -0.19 -1.76 2.13
CA PRO A 95 0.05 -0.78 3.19
C PRO A 95 1.52 -0.48 3.49
N TYR A 96 2.40 -1.49 3.54
CA TYR A 96 3.83 -1.28 3.79
C TYR A 96 4.46 -0.45 2.67
N TYR A 97 4.16 -0.81 1.43
CA TYR A 97 4.65 -0.06 0.28
C TYR A 97 4.17 1.40 0.30
N ASN A 98 2.88 1.63 0.57
CA ASN A 98 2.34 2.98 0.59
C ASN A 98 2.88 3.82 1.76
N ARG A 99 3.06 3.23 2.94
CA ARG A 99 3.67 3.90 4.09
C ARG A 99 5.15 4.21 3.82
N GLY A 100 5.89 3.27 3.25
CA GLY A 100 7.27 3.47 2.81
C GLY A 100 7.42 4.61 1.80
N LEU A 101 6.49 4.77 0.84
CA LEU A 101 6.49 5.91 -0.08
C LEU A 101 6.32 7.25 0.63
N ILE A 102 5.48 7.31 1.67
CA ILE A 102 5.31 8.52 2.48
C ILE A 102 6.60 8.81 3.25
N LEU A 103 7.13 7.81 3.96
CA LEU A 103 8.39 7.92 4.72
C LEU A 103 9.53 8.42 3.83
N TYR A 104 9.65 7.88 2.61
CA TYR A 104 10.63 8.32 1.63
C TYR A 104 10.43 9.79 1.23
N ARG A 105 9.19 10.22 0.96
CA ARG A 105 8.87 11.62 0.63
C ARG A 105 9.19 12.58 1.78
N LEU A 106 9.06 12.11 3.02
CA LEU A 106 9.37 12.88 4.22
C LEU A 106 10.86 12.84 4.61
N GLY A 107 11.68 12.05 3.91
CA GLY A 107 13.12 11.91 4.17
C GLY A 107 13.49 10.88 5.23
N TYR A 108 12.53 10.09 5.72
CA TYR A 108 12.76 8.98 6.65
C TYR A 108 13.19 7.72 5.87
N PHE A 109 14.39 7.78 5.29
CA PHE A 109 14.86 6.75 4.34
C PHE A 109 15.09 5.38 4.97
N ASP A 110 15.59 5.33 6.22
CA ASP A 110 15.84 4.07 6.91
C ASP A 110 14.53 3.35 7.28
N ASP A 111 13.54 4.11 7.75
CA ASP A 111 12.19 3.58 8.06
C ASP A 111 11.47 3.16 6.78
N ALA A 112 11.57 3.94 5.71
CA ALA A 112 11.04 3.58 4.40
C ALA A 112 11.65 2.28 3.89
N LEU A 113 12.96 2.11 4.08
CA LEU A 113 13.68 0.90 3.69
C LEU A 113 13.23 -0.31 4.52
N GLU A 114 12.98 -0.15 5.81
CA GLU A 114 12.41 -1.21 6.64
C GLU A 114 11.04 -1.65 6.08
N ASP A 115 10.17 -0.69 5.76
CA ASP A 115 8.85 -0.98 5.20
C ASP A 115 8.93 -1.64 3.82
N PHE A 116 9.85 -1.23 2.95
CA PHE A 116 10.06 -1.88 1.65
C PHE A 116 10.67 -3.28 1.77
N LYS A 117 11.41 -3.56 2.85
CA LYS A 117 12.01 -4.88 3.12
C LYS A 117 11.05 -5.85 3.81
N LYS A 118 9.92 -5.38 4.36
CA LYS A 118 8.94 -6.25 5.04
C LYS A 118 8.50 -7.37 4.09
N PRO A 119 8.83 -8.64 4.40
CA PRO A 119 8.70 -9.75 3.47
C PRO A 119 7.39 -10.50 3.71
N THR A 120 6.37 -10.25 2.89
CA THR A 120 5.51 -11.34 2.39
C THR A 120 5.78 -11.66 0.92
N PHE A 121 6.68 -10.91 0.32
CA PHE A 121 7.03 -11.00 -1.06
C PHE A 121 8.04 -12.12 -1.29
N SER A 122 7.57 -13.36 -1.51
CA SER A 122 8.41 -14.42 -2.10
C SER A 122 8.73 -14.17 -3.59
N ALA A 123 8.56 -12.93 -4.06
CA ALA A 123 8.56 -12.56 -5.49
C ALA A 123 9.10 -11.14 -5.80
N ILE A 124 9.58 -10.34 -4.84
CA ILE A 124 10.51 -9.23 -5.13
C ILE A 124 11.82 -9.60 -4.45
N GLU A 125 12.53 -10.54 -5.07
CA GLU A 125 13.97 -10.63 -4.88
C GLU A 125 14.69 -9.37 -5.44
N ASP A 126 13.96 -8.48 -6.13
CA ASP A 126 14.53 -7.39 -6.91
C ASP A 126 14.15 -5.97 -6.45
N ILE A 127 13.94 -5.69 -5.15
CA ILE A 127 14.08 -4.29 -4.69
C ILE A 127 15.59 -3.99 -4.67
N LEU A 128 16.10 -3.53 -5.80
CA LEU A 128 17.48 -3.09 -5.91
C LEU A 128 17.58 -1.69 -5.32
N LEU A 129 18.03 -1.64 -4.06
CA LEU A 129 18.43 -0.41 -3.40
C LEU A 129 19.82 -0.02 -3.89
N TYR A 130 19.90 0.81 -4.92
CA TYR A 130 21.18 1.20 -5.52
C TYR A 130 21.99 2.16 -4.64
N ASN A 131 21.30 2.96 -3.80
CA ASN A 131 21.86 3.82 -2.75
C ASN A 131 20.69 4.26 -1.84
N HIS A 132 20.97 4.79 -0.63
CA HIS A 132 19.97 5.27 0.35
C HIS A 132 18.87 6.22 -0.19
N THR A 133 19.01 6.69 -1.44
CA THR A 133 18.11 7.61 -2.14
C THR A 133 17.45 7.04 -3.40
N THR A 134 17.67 5.78 -3.76
CA THR A 134 17.17 5.24 -5.04
C THR A 134 16.59 3.84 -4.86
N ILE A 135 15.26 3.75 -4.96
CA ILE A 135 14.49 2.49 -4.94
C ILE A 135 14.06 2.17 -6.36
N VAL A 136 14.48 1.02 -6.88
CA VAL A 136 14.04 0.50 -8.19
C VAL A 136 13.15 -0.72 -7.95
N ILE A 137 11.90 -0.64 -8.43
CA ILE A 137 10.92 -1.73 -8.32
C ILE A 137 10.65 -2.23 -9.74
N PRO A 138 11.21 -3.39 -10.14
CA PRO A 138 11.29 -3.76 -11.55
C PRO A 138 9.97 -4.26 -12.14
N ASN A 139 8.89 -4.40 -11.36
CA ASN A 139 7.67 -5.04 -11.84
C ASN A 139 6.36 -4.23 -11.71
N LYS A 140 6.44 -2.89 -11.74
CA LYS A 140 5.30 -2.05 -12.17
C LYS A 140 5.80 -1.01 -13.15
N LEU A 141 5.47 -1.21 -14.42
CA LEU A 141 5.62 -0.22 -15.50
C LEU A 141 4.83 1.05 -15.14
N TRP A 142 5.42 1.99 -14.39
CA TRP A 142 5.05 3.41 -14.41
C TRP A 142 6.30 4.28 -14.18
N CYS A 143 6.71 4.92 -15.29
CA CYS A 143 7.60 6.08 -15.47
C CYS A 143 9.07 5.95 -15.03
N LEU A 144 9.99 5.63 -15.95
CA LEU A 144 10.70 6.57 -16.85
C LEU A 144 11.30 7.79 -16.13
N THR A 145 12.63 7.72 -15.96
CA THR A 145 13.59 8.83 -15.89
C THR A 145 13.28 9.97 -14.93
N VAL A 146 13.87 9.91 -13.73
CA VAL A 146 14.40 11.13 -13.09
C VAL A 146 15.87 11.25 -13.49
N LEU A 147 16.08 11.88 -14.64
CA LEU A 147 17.36 12.45 -15.01
C LEU A 147 17.63 13.60 -14.02
N HIS A 148 18.79 13.59 -13.34
CA HIS A 148 19.70 14.74 -13.19
C HIS A 148 21.04 14.26 -12.60
N LEU A 149 21.99 14.03 -13.53
CA LEU A 149 23.45 14.18 -13.47
C LEU A 149 24.24 13.68 -12.24
N ARG A 150 24.89 12.52 -12.41
CA ARG A 150 26.29 12.31 -11.97
C ARG A 150 27.06 11.69 -13.15
N PRO A 151 28.04 12.39 -13.76
CA PRO A 151 28.83 11.86 -14.88
C PRO A 151 29.90 10.83 -14.46
N ASP A 152 29.98 10.43 -13.18
CA ASP A 152 31.17 9.76 -12.65
C ASP A 152 31.03 8.25 -12.43
N LEU A 153 29.94 7.62 -12.87
CA LEU A 153 29.76 6.17 -12.78
C LEU A 153 29.81 5.53 -14.16
N VAL A 154 31.00 5.51 -14.76
CA VAL A 154 31.33 4.53 -15.80
C VAL A 154 31.53 3.19 -15.09
N PRO A 155 30.69 2.15 -15.33
CA PRO A 155 30.95 0.85 -14.76
C PRO A 155 32.21 0.26 -15.42
N VAL A 156 33.25 0.04 -14.62
CA VAL A 156 34.38 -0.80 -14.99
C VAL A 156 33.87 -2.23 -15.11
N ILE A 157 33.63 -2.68 -16.34
CA ILE A 157 33.34 -4.09 -16.63
C ILE A 157 34.64 -4.87 -16.40
N PRO A 158 34.70 -5.86 -15.49
CA PRO A 158 35.89 -6.68 -15.34
C PRO A 158 36.08 -7.56 -16.58
N SER A 159 37.25 -7.43 -17.19
CA SER A 159 37.72 -8.24 -18.32
C SER A 159 37.80 -9.73 -17.94
N SER A 160 36.89 -10.55 -18.46
CA SER A 160 37.07 -12.01 -18.45
C SER A 160 37.76 -12.45 -19.74
N LYS A 161 39.07 -12.68 -19.63
CA LYS A 161 39.89 -13.36 -20.64
C LYS A 161 39.48 -14.84 -20.77
N HIS A 162 39.43 -15.28 -22.03
CA HIS A 162 39.63 -16.64 -22.54
C HIS A 162 38.55 -17.71 -22.31
N ARG A 163 37.86 -18.05 -23.40
CA ARG A 163 37.98 -19.41 -23.96
C ARG A 163 37.83 -19.35 -25.48
N GLY A 164 38.93 -19.64 -26.17
CA GLY A 164 38.97 -19.74 -27.62
C GLY A 164 38.32 -21.03 -28.09
N PHE A 165 37.63 -20.94 -29.22
CA PHE A 165 37.40 -22.06 -30.12
C PHE A 165 38.09 -21.72 -31.43
N LEU A 166 38.98 -22.61 -31.87
CA LEU A 166 39.48 -22.74 -33.23
C LEU A 166 39.54 -24.25 -33.52
N PRO A 167 39.45 -24.67 -34.79
CA PRO A 167 38.60 -24.20 -35.88
C PRO A 167 37.42 -25.14 -36.15
#